data_AF-A0A1W9SV19-F1
#
_entry.id   AF-A0A1W9SV19-F1
#
_cell.length_a   1.000
_cell.length_b   1.000
_cell.length_c   1.000
_cell.angle_alpha   90.00
_cell.angle_beta   90.00
_cell.angle_gamma   90.00
#
_symmetry.space_group_name_H-M   'P 1'
#
loop_
_entity.id
_entity.type
_entity.pdbx_description
1 polymer ?
#
loop_
_entity_poly.entity_id
_entity_poly.type
_entity_poly.pdbx_seq_one_letter_code
_entity_poly.pdbx_strand_id
1 'polypeptide(L)'
;MQILQILIAWPMAVIIGALVLRNPIQKLVERLIKSESGKAKVGPVEIELGKLAEEGKEAVQTLNKLNLLMGESRLLELEITEGNFGAVFSDEQRDRMNQHIEELRILTSETANKAN
;
A
#
# COMPACT_ATOMS: atom_id res chain seq x y z
N MET A 1 11.97 64.86 -1.93
CA MET A 1 11.04 64.22 -0.97
C MET A 1 10.20 63.07 -1.54
N GLN A 2 10.01 62.93 -2.85
CA GLN A 2 9.14 61.87 -3.42
C GLN A 2 9.77 60.46 -3.45
N ILE A 3 11.08 60.35 -3.71
CA ILE A 3 11.78 59.05 -3.80
C ILE A 3 11.86 58.34 -2.44
N LEU A 4 11.98 59.11 -1.34
CA LEU A 4 12.03 58.58 0.02
C LEU A 4 10.67 58.00 0.47
N GLN A 5 9.55 58.58 0.01
CA GLN A 5 8.21 58.06 0.27
C GLN A 5 7.95 56.75 -0.48
N ILE A 6 8.46 56.61 -1.70
CA ILE A 6 8.37 55.38 -2.49
C ILE A 6 9.19 54.25 -1.85
N LEU A 7 10.39 54.57 -1.36
CA LEU A 7 11.30 53.65 -0.65
C LEU A 7 10.78 53.19 0.74
N ILE A 8 9.82 53.91 1.33
CA ILE A 8 9.15 53.50 2.58
C ILE A 8 7.80 52.83 2.29
N ALA A 9 7.21 53.06 1.11
CA ALA A 9 5.91 52.49 0.73
C ALA A 9 5.99 51.04 0.25
N TRP A 10 7.08 50.64 -0.43
CA TRP A 10 7.21 49.27 -0.95
C TRP A 10 7.25 48.17 0.13
N PRO A 11 7.86 48.32 1.34
CA PRO A 11 7.82 47.27 2.36
C PRO A 11 6.42 47.19 2.98
N MET A 12 5.72 48.33 3.12
CA MET A 12 4.32 48.35 3.57
C MET A 12 3.40 47.68 2.56
N ALA A 13 3.60 47.91 1.26
CA ALA A 13 2.85 47.23 0.21
C ALA A 13 3.10 45.71 0.22
N VAL A 14 4.33 45.27 0.49
CA VAL A 14 4.68 43.85 0.64
C VAL A 14 4.01 43.23 1.87
N ILE A 15 4.03 43.91 3.02
CA ILE A 15 3.39 43.43 4.26
C ILE A 15 1.88 43.32 4.09
N ILE A 16 1.25 44.34 3.52
CA ILE A 16 -0.20 44.35 3.25
C ILE A 16 -0.54 43.27 2.22
N GLY A 17 0.24 43.14 1.14
CA GLY A 17 0.07 42.10 0.14
C GLY A 17 0.16 40.70 0.74
N ALA A 18 1.16 40.44 1.58
CA ALA A 18 1.31 39.17 2.27
C ALA A 18 0.14 38.87 3.23
N LEU A 19 -0.35 39.87 3.97
CA LEU A 19 -1.50 39.73 4.85
C LEU A 19 -2.80 39.42 4.10
N VAL A 20 -3.04 40.09 2.97
CA VAL A 20 -4.22 39.87 2.14
C VAL A 20 -4.15 38.52 1.42
N LEU A 21 -2.96 38.12 0.96
CA LEU A 21 -2.74 36.86 0.26
C LEU A 21 -2.64 35.64 1.18
N ARG A 22 -2.43 35.82 2.49
CA ARG A 22 -2.36 34.72 3.46
C ARG A 22 -3.56 33.78 3.38
N ASN A 23 -4.77 34.33 3.44
CA ASN A 23 -6.01 33.55 3.42
C ASN A 23 -6.25 32.82 2.09
N PRO A 24 -6.11 33.45 0.90
CA PRO A 24 -6.26 32.73 -0.36
C PRO A 24 -5.15 31.71 -0.59
N ILE A 25 -3.89 31.96 -0.18
CA ILE A 25 -2.82 30.96 -0.25
C ILE A 25 -3.14 29.77 0.64
N GLN A 26 -3.58 29.99 1.89
CA GLN A 26 -4.01 28.90 2.77
C GLN A 26 -5.16 28.10 2.16
N LYS A 27 -6.16 28.75 1.56
CA LYS A 27 -7.27 28.05 0.87
C LYS A 27 -6.81 27.27 -0.36
N LEU A 28 -5.81 27.77 -1.10
CA LEU A 28 -5.23 27.07 -2.24
C LEU A 28 -4.41 25.85 -1.79
N VAL A 29 -3.64 25.98 -0.71
CA VAL A 29 -2.88 24.89 -0.10
C VAL A 29 -3.83 23.85 0.50
N GLU A 30 -4.87 24.25 1.22
CA GLU A 30 -5.92 23.33 1.70
C GLU A 30 -6.64 22.65 0.54
N ARG A 31 -6.90 23.36 -0.56
CA ARG A 31 -7.46 22.74 -1.77
C ARG A 31 -6.50 21.77 -2.43
N LEU A 32 -5.20 22.05 -2.48
CA LEU A 32 -4.19 21.16 -3.04
C LEU A 32 -3.99 19.90 -2.17
N ILE A 33 -3.93 20.07 -0.85
CA ILE A 33 -3.87 18.97 0.12
C ILE A 33 -5.16 18.14 0.07
N LYS A 34 -6.34 18.77 -0.07
CA LYS A 34 -7.61 18.05 -0.26
C LYS A 34 -7.79 17.48 -1.69
N SER A 35 -7.17 18.07 -2.70
CA SER A 35 -7.21 17.61 -4.11
C SER A 35 -6.17 16.55 -4.43
N GLU A 36 -5.43 16.06 -3.44
CA GLU A 36 -4.74 14.77 -3.52
C GLU A 36 -5.73 13.59 -3.59
N SER A 37 -7.04 13.87 -3.64
CA SER A 37 -8.02 13.06 -4.36
C SER A 37 -7.96 13.36 -5.86
N GLY A 38 -6.91 12.89 -6.53
CA GLY A 38 -6.80 12.96 -7.99
C GLY A 38 -7.98 12.23 -8.63
N LYS A 39 -9.04 12.94 -8.99
CA LYS A 39 -10.15 12.42 -9.78
C LYS A 39 -9.65 12.20 -11.20
N ALA A 40 -9.35 10.96 -11.56
CA ALA A 40 -9.08 10.62 -12.94
C ALA A 40 -10.40 10.34 -13.64
N LYS A 41 -10.66 11.08 -14.72
CA LYS A 41 -11.75 10.73 -15.64
C LYS A 41 -11.28 9.56 -16.50
N VAL A 42 -11.81 8.37 -16.24
CA VAL A 42 -11.65 7.20 -17.10
C VAL A 42 -12.99 6.96 -17.78
N GLY A 43 -13.17 7.50 -18.99
CA GLY A 43 -14.46 7.45 -19.70
C GLY A 43 -15.55 8.30 -19.02
N PRO A 44 -16.84 7.89 -19.04
CA PRO A 44 -17.95 8.64 -18.43
C PRO A 44 -17.99 8.56 -16.89
N VAL A 45 -17.03 7.88 -16.26
CA VAL A 45 -16.99 7.64 -14.81
C VAL A 45 -15.85 8.42 -14.18
N GLU A 46 -16.16 9.24 -13.17
CA GLU A 46 -15.15 9.86 -12.32
C GLU A 46 -14.71 8.83 -11.27
N ILE A 47 -13.46 8.37 -11.36
CA ILE A 47 -12.90 7.42 -10.39
C ILE A 47 -11.96 8.19 -9.46
N GLU A 48 -12.20 8.08 -8.17
CA GLU A 48 -11.32 8.61 -7.14
C GLU A 48 -10.11 7.68 -7.01
N LEU A 49 -8.97 8.08 -7.59
CA LEU A 49 -7.77 7.24 -7.64
C LEU A 49 -7.28 6.83 -6.25
N GLY A 50 -7.42 7.71 -5.26
CA GLY A 50 -7.06 7.42 -3.87
C GLY A 50 -7.90 6.27 -3.29
N LYS A 51 -9.21 6.31 -3.51
CA LYS A 51 -10.13 5.26 -3.06
C LYS A 51 -9.87 3.93 -3.77
N LEU A 52 -9.61 3.96 -5.08
CA LEU A 52 -9.26 2.77 -5.84
C LEU A 52 -7.93 2.14 -5.37
N ALA A 53 -6.93 2.97 -5.06
CA ALA A 53 -5.66 2.50 -4.53
C ALA A 53 -5.81 1.89 -3.12
N GLU A 54 -6.66 2.47 -2.28
CA GLU A 54 -6.98 1.97 -0.95
C GLU A 54 -7.73 0.62 -1.01
N GLU A 55 -8.80 0.55 -1.80
CA GLU A 55 -9.54 -0.70 -2.03
C GLU A 55 -8.64 -1.78 -2.67
N GLY A 56 -7.77 -1.39 -3.61
CA GLY A 56 -6.79 -2.28 -4.22
C GLY A 56 -5.77 -2.81 -3.21
N LYS A 57 -5.27 -1.96 -2.31
CA LYS A 57 -4.37 -2.35 -1.23
C LYS A 57 -5.04 -3.35 -0.29
N GLU A 58 -6.28 -3.08 0.13
CA GLU A 58 -7.04 -3.97 1.02
C GLU A 58 -7.31 -5.33 0.37
N ALA A 59 -7.67 -5.33 -0.93
CA ALA A 59 -7.86 -6.55 -1.69
C ALA A 59 -6.57 -7.39 -1.78
N VAL A 60 -5.43 -6.76 -2.09
CA VAL A 60 -4.13 -7.45 -2.14
C VAL A 60 -3.75 -8.00 -0.76
N GLN A 61 -3.96 -7.24 0.31
CA GLN A 61 -3.71 -7.71 1.68
C GLN A 61 -4.57 -8.93 2.04
N THR A 62 -5.86 -8.89 1.68
CA THR A 62 -6.78 -10.01 1.91
C THR A 62 -6.35 -11.25 1.13
N LEU A 63 -5.97 -11.09 -0.14
CA LEU A 63 -5.47 -12.18 -0.98
C LEU A 63 -4.17 -12.79 -0.42
N ASN A 64 -3.24 -11.96 0.05
CA ASN A 64 -2.01 -12.45 0.67
C ASN A 64 -2.31 -13.28 1.92
N LYS A 65 -3.24 -12.83 2.76
CA LYS A 65 -3.65 -13.57 3.96
C LYS A 65 -4.31 -14.91 3.62
N LEU A 66 -5.19 -14.93 2.61
CA LEU A 66 -5.81 -16.15 2.13
C LEU A 66 -4.78 -17.13 1.58
N ASN A 67 -3.84 -16.66 0.77
CA ASN A 67 -2.77 -17.49 0.23
C ASN A 67 -1.87 -18.08 1.33
N LEU A 68 -1.54 -17.29 2.35
CA LEU A 68 -0.78 -17.78 3.51
C LEU A 68 -1.53 -18.91 4.22
N LEU A 69 -2.81 -18.70 4.54
CA LEU A 69 -3.65 -19.71 5.19
C LEU A 69 -3.79 -20.99 4.34
N MET A 70 -3.95 -20.85 3.02
CA MET A 70 -3.99 -22.01 2.12
C MET A 70 -2.66 -22.76 2.10
N GLY A 71 -1.54 -22.04 2.08
CA GLY A 71 -0.19 -22.62 2.16
C GLY A 71 0.03 -23.38 3.46
N GLU A 72 -0.30 -22.78 4.60
CA GLU A 72 -0.22 -23.41 5.93
C GLU A 72 -1.10 -24.65 6.04
N SER A 73 -2.35 -24.58 5.55
CA SER A 73 -3.26 -25.72 5.53
C SER A 73 -2.68 -26.87 4.69
N ARG A 74 -2.12 -26.56 3.52
CA ARG A 74 -1.57 -27.59 2.64
C ARG A 74 -0.30 -28.21 3.22
N LEU A 75 0.56 -27.42 3.87
CA LEU A 75 1.73 -27.92 4.58
C LEU A 75 1.30 -28.91 5.66
N LEU A 76 0.32 -28.54 6.48
CA LEU A 76 -0.21 -29.41 7.54
C LEU A 76 -0.77 -30.73 6.98
N GLU A 77 -1.53 -30.67 5.89
CA GLU A 77 -2.05 -31.88 5.22
C GLU A 77 -0.92 -32.82 4.76
N LEU A 78 0.16 -32.27 4.20
CA LEU A 78 1.31 -33.05 3.75
C LEU A 78 2.07 -33.64 4.93
N GLU A 79 2.29 -32.89 6.01
CA GLU A 79 2.93 -33.41 7.22
C GLU A 79 2.12 -34.55 7.87
N ILE A 80 0.79 -34.41 7.91
CA ILE A 80 -0.12 -35.48 8.35
C ILE A 80 -0.03 -36.69 7.42
N THR A 81 0.05 -36.46 6.11
CA THR A 81 0.13 -37.51 5.10
C THR A 81 1.45 -38.28 5.20
N GLU A 82 2.56 -37.56 5.39
CA GLU A 82 3.89 -38.15 5.60
C GLU A 82 3.90 -39.01 6.87
N GLY A 83 3.43 -38.46 8.00
CA GLY A 83 3.43 -39.18 9.27
C GLY A 83 2.54 -40.43 9.29
N ASN A 84 1.38 -40.40 8.62
CA ASN A 84 0.41 -41.50 8.64
C ASN A 84 0.57 -42.50 7.50
N PHE A 85 1.00 -42.05 6.33
CA PHE A 85 1.02 -42.84 5.10
C PHE A 85 2.40 -42.90 4.44
N GLY A 86 3.43 -42.24 5.00
CA GLY A 86 4.79 -42.20 4.47
C GLY A 86 5.35 -43.60 4.15
N ALA A 87 5.14 -44.57 5.04
CA ALA A 87 5.62 -45.94 4.88
C ALA A 87 4.97 -46.71 3.72
N VAL A 88 3.82 -46.26 3.20
CA VAL A 88 3.11 -46.90 2.07
C VAL A 88 3.64 -46.40 0.73
N PHE A 89 4.29 -45.24 0.71
CA PHE A 89 4.83 -44.64 -0.51
C PHE A 89 6.17 -45.27 -0.92
N SER A 90 6.48 -45.19 -2.22
CA SER A 90 7.82 -45.51 -2.70
C SER A 90 8.85 -44.53 -2.12
N ASP A 91 10.13 -44.91 -2.16
CA ASP A 91 11.20 -44.04 -1.68
C ASP A 91 11.26 -42.72 -2.48
N GLU A 92 11.08 -42.78 -3.81
CA GLU A 92 11.00 -41.58 -4.66
C GLU A 92 9.81 -40.68 -4.28
N GLN A 93 8.65 -41.25 -3.98
CA GLN A 93 7.47 -40.49 -3.57
C GLN A 93 7.68 -39.81 -2.21
N ARG A 94 8.34 -40.50 -1.27
CA ARG A 94 8.72 -39.92 0.03
C ARG A 94 9.70 -38.78 -0.11
N ASP A 95 10.74 -38.95 -0.92
CA ASP A 95 11.74 -37.91 -1.15
C ASP A 95 11.10 -36.65 -1.75
N ARG A 96 10.24 -36.81 -2.76
CA ARG A 96 9.50 -35.70 -3.37
C ARG A 96 8.54 -35.02 -2.39
N MET A 97 7.83 -35.80 -1.57
CA MET A 97 6.93 -35.25 -0.56
C MET A 97 7.71 -34.44 0.49
N ASN A 98 8.84 -34.95 0.96
CA ASN A 98 9.72 -34.27 1.91
C ASN A 98 10.28 -32.96 1.32
N GLN A 99 10.65 -32.96 0.03
CA GLN A 99 11.06 -31.74 -0.66
C GLN A 99 9.92 -30.70 -0.70
N HIS A 100 8.70 -31.11 -1.03
CA HIS A 100 7.55 -30.20 -1.06
C HIS A 100 7.16 -29.67 0.32
N ILE A 101 7.25 -30.50 1.36
CA ILE A 101 7.04 -30.07 2.76
C ILE A 101 8.05 -28.98 3.13
N GLU A 102 9.33 -29.21 2.83
CA GLU A 102 10.38 -28.24 3.17
C GLU A 102 10.26 -26.94 2.38
N GLU A 103 9.99 -27.03 1.07
CA GLU A 103 9.78 -25.84 0.23
C GLU A 103 8.57 -25.03 0.71
N LEU A 104 7.45 -25.69 1.01
CA LEU A 104 6.26 -25.00 1.55
C LEU A 104 6.55 -24.37 2.91
N ARG A 105 7.30 -25.03 3.79
CA ARG A 105 7.69 -24.48 5.09
C ARG A 105 8.51 -23.20 4.96
N ILE A 106 9.46 -23.17 4.03
CA ILE A 106 10.25 -21.97 3.74
C ILE A 106 9.33 -20.86 3.22
N LEU A 107 8.54 -21.14 2.18
CA LEU A 107 7.68 -20.13 1.55
C LEU A 107 6.63 -19.55 2.49
N THR A 108 6.00 -20.37 3.35
CA THR A 108 5.03 -19.89 4.33
C THR A 108 5.70 -19.06 5.42
N SER A 109 6.88 -19.46 5.91
CA SER A 109 7.63 -18.68 6.90
C SER A 109 8.07 -17.32 6.37
N GLU A 110 8.58 -17.25 5.14
CA GLU A 110 8.95 -15.98 4.49
C GLU A 110 7.75 -15.08 4.27
N THR A 111 6.61 -15.66 3.87
CA THR A 111 5.38 -14.93 3.62
C THR A 111 4.78 -14.39 4.92
N ALA A 112 4.80 -15.18 6.00
CA ALA A 112 4.37 -14.76 7.33
C ALA A 112 5.23 -13.60 7.86
N ASN A 113 6.54 -13.64 7.64
CA ASN A 113 7.46 -12.57 8.03
C ASN A 113 7.24 -11.26 7.25
N LYS A 114 6.79 -11.33 6.00
CA LYS A 114 6.47 -10.15 5.17
C LYS A 114 5.06 -9.58 5.44
N ALA A 115 4.20 -10.35 6.11
CA ALA A 115 2.83 -9.96 6.42
C ALA A 115 2.68 -9.25 7.78
N ASN A 116 3.70 -9.34 8.65
CA ASN A 116 3.83 -8.60 9.92
C ASN A 116 4.61 -7.29 9.73
#